data_AF-A0A965L954-F1
#
_entry.id   AF-A0A965L954-F1
#
_cell.length_a   1.000
_cell.length_b   1.000
_cell.length_c   1.000
_cell.angle_alpha   90.00
_cell.angle_beta   90.00
_cell.angle_gamma   90.00
#
_symmetry.space_group_name_H-M   'P 1'
#
loop_
_entity.id
_entity.type
_entity.pdbx_description
1 polymer ?
#
loop_
_entity_poly.entity_id
_entity_poly.type
_entity_poly.pdbx_seq_one_letter_code
_entity_poly.pdbx_strand_id
1 'polypeptide(L)'
;MKTMFEFDIFQEKEVEKVDVSTNEKGEEVKITSKVKTTVPVKLAIKKPTRSLFDEAELFYGVKLSEGIKAGLLTRALLAKRFNNDGGVLSDEEQKEYNELYIEFFNLQNEFQKLSIKEESIRTEEEKDNIKSVIEKMNNARDRLQKYEMAQANLFEQTAENRARNKTIMWWVLQLSLIQGDDKKFKELFNEGSYEEKLKRYDEIEESDSNLEKLALQKLLYLISFWYIGRAASQDEFEKLLGMTQKEDKTKE
;
A
#
# COMPACT_ATOMS: atom_id res chain seq x y z
N MET A 1 25.93 -2.89 -1.20
CA MET A 1 24.54 -3.09 -1.65
C MET A 1 23.97 -1.71 -1.99
N LYS A 2 23.24 -1.56 -3.10
CA LYS A 2 22.58 -0.28 -3.43
C LYS A 2 21.13 -0.32 -2.93
N THR A 3 20.68 0.75 -2.30
CA THR A 3 19.31 0.94 -1.82
C THR A 3 18.55 1.82 -2.82
N MET A 4 17.25 1.60 -2.92
CA MET A 4 16.31 2.43 -3.67
C MET A 4 15.67 3.48 -2.77
N PHE A 5 15.44 3.13 -1.51
CA PHE A 5 14.80 4.00 -0.53
C PHE A 5 15.20 3.56 0.89
N GLU A 6 15.38 4.51 1.80
CA GLU A 6 15.70 4.29 3.21
C GLU A 6 14.80 5.15 4.08
N PHE A 7 14.32 4.61 5.21
CA PHE A 7 13.43 5.31 6.11
C PHE A 7 13.56 4.78 7.53
N ASP A 8 13.13 5.59 8.51
CA ASP A 8 13.17 5.23 9.92
C ASP A 8 11.79 4.77 10.38
N ILE A 9 11.76 3.71 11.19
CA ILE A 9 10.63 3.39 12.06
C ILE A 9 11.06 3.52 13.51
N PHE A 10 10.11 3.72 14.41
CA PHE A 10 10.41 4.08 15.79
C PHE A 10 9.97 2.96 16.73
N GLN A 11 10.87 2.53 17.62
CA GLN A 11 10.60 1.54 18.65
C GLN A 11 10.68 2.19 20.03
N GLU A 12 9.75 1.90 20.92
CA GLU A 12 9.94 2.16 22.35
C GLU A 12 10.88 1.11 22.95
N LYS A 13 11.99 1.55 23.55
CA LYS A 13 12.88 0.71 24.35
C LYS A 13 12.99 1.28 25.77
N GLU A 14 12.98 0.41 26.77
CA GLU A 14 13.40 0.79 28.12
C GLU A 14 14.93 0.90 28.15
N VAL A 15 15.44 2.10 28.37
CA VAL A 15 16.88 2.35 28.50
C VAL A 15 17.15 2.71 29.96
N GLU A 16 18.15 2.07 30.55
CA GLU A 16 18.65 2.45 31.88
C GLU A 16 19.43 3.75 31.75
N LYS A 17 18.86 4.82 32.32
CA LYS A 17 19.52 6.12 32.43
C LYS A 17 20.25 6.15 33.78
N VAL A 18 21.57 6.27 33.73
CA VAL A 18 22.41 6.46 34.92
C VAL A 18 22.62 7.96 35.11
N ASP A 19 21.87 8.57 36.04
CA ASP A 19 22.12 9.95 36.45
C ASP A 19 23.12 9.92 37.62
N VAL A 20 24.23 10.65 37.48
CA VAL A 20 25.21 10.86 38.56
C VAL A 20 24.80 12.13 39.30
N SER A 21 24.42 11.99 40.57
CA SER A 21 24.11 13.10 41.46
C SER A 21 25.08 13.12 42.63
N THR A 22 25.42 14.30 43.15
CA THR A 22 26.32 14.45 44.30
C THR A 22 25.49 14.73 45.54
N ASN A 23 25.59 13.90 46.58
CA ASN A 23 24.95 14.17 47.86
C ASN A 23 25.68 15.30 48.61
N GLU A 24 25.03 15.90 49.62
CA GLU A 24 25.54 17.04 50.43
C GLU A 24 26.90 16.81 51.13
N LYS A 25 27.49 15.62 51.02
CA LYS A 25 28.82 15.24 51.54
C LYS A 25 29.90 15.06 50.46
N GLY A 26 29.60 15.30 49.18
CA GLY A 26 30.59 15.26 48.09
C GLY A 26 30.87 13.88 47.48
N GLU A 27 30.04 12.87 47.74
CA GLU A 27 30.15 11.53 47.13
C GLU A 27 29.19 11.34 45.95
N GLU A 28 29.67 10.71 44.88
CA GLU A 28 28.89 10.39 43.67
C GLU A 28 27.87 9.28 43.93
N VAL A 29 26.58 9.58 43.75
CA VAL A 29 25.48 8.61 43.78
C VAL A 29 24.97 8.40 42.36
N LYS A 30 25.07 7.15 41.89
CA LYS A 30 24.45 6.70 40.63
C LYS A 30 22.99 6.33 40.88
N ILE A 31 22.07 7.10 40.32
CA ILE A 31 20.64 6.77 40.27
C ILE A 31 20.38 6.14 38.91
N THR A 32 20.10 4.84 38.90
CA THR A 32 19.65 4.12 37.69
C THR A 32 18.14 4.26 37.59
N SER A 33 17.63 5.03 36.64
CA SER A 33 16.21 5.14 36.33
C SER A 33 15.90 4.48 34.99
N LYS A 34 14.83 3.68 34.93
CA LYS A 34 14.35 3.09 33.66
C LYS A 34 13.48 4.11 32.96
N VAL A 35 13.93 4.61 31.81
CA VAL A 35 13.16 5.58 31.00
C VAL A 35 12.81 4.94 29.66
N LYS A 36 11.53 4.95 29.30
CA LYS A 36 11.06 4.57 27.97
C LYS A 36 11.53 5.63 26.98
N THR A 37 12.41 5.25 26.06
CA THR A 37 12.94 6.12 25.01
C THR A 37 12.61 5.54 23.65
N THR A 38 12.17 6.40 22.73
CA THR A 38 11.92 6.04 21.34
C THR A 38 13.22 6.03 20.56
N VAL A 39 13.63 4.87 20.06
CA VAL A 39 14.87 4.69 19.29
C VAL A 39 14.51 4.43 17.82
N PRO A 40 15.13 5.15 16.86
CA PRO A 40 14.91 4.89 15.44
C PRO A 40 15.61 3.60 15.00
N VAL A 41 14.91 2.80 14.21
CA VAL A 41 15.42 1.64 13.49
C VAL A 41 15.32 1.92 12.01
N LYS A 42 16.46 1.87 11.30
CA LYS A 42 16.54 2.12 9.86
C LYS A 42 16.08 0.89 9.07
N LEU A 43 15.19 1.13 8.11
CA LEU A 43 14.78 0.19 7.09
C LEU A 43 15.23 0.68 5.72
N ALA A 44 15.38 -0.25 4.78
CA ALA A 44 15.66 0.09 3.40
C ALA A 44 15.01 -0.89 2.42
N ILE A 45 14.74 -0.39 1.23
CA ILE A 45 14.36 -1.22 0.07
C ILE A 45 15.60 -1.36 -0.79
N LYS A 46 16.08 -2.59 -0.98
CA LYS A 46 17.19 -2.95 -1.87
C LYS A 46 16.83 -2.56 -3.29
N LYS A 47 17.78 -1.97 -4.03
CA LYS A 47 17.61 -1.73 -5.46
C LYS A 47 17.73 -3.08 -6.19
N PRO A 48 16.70 -3.54 -6.93
CA PRO A 48 16.75 -4.81 -7.62
C PRO A 48 17.82 -4.79 -8.73
N THR A 49 18.46 -5.94 -8.93
CA THR A 49 19.40 -6.17 -10.01
C THR A 49 18.67 -6.74 -11.23
N ARG A 50 19.31 -6.71 -12.41
CA ARG A 50 18.75 -7.37 -13.60
C ARG A 50 18.42 -8.86 -13.33
N SER A 51 19.31 -9.59 -12.65
CA SER A 51 19.08 -11.00 -12.29
C SER A 51 17.82 -11.19 -11.47
N LEU A 52 17.58 -10.34 -10.47
CA LEU A 52 16.37 -10.40 -9.66
C LEU A 52 15.09 -10.18 -10.47
N PHE A 53 15.14 -9.34 -11.52
CA PHE A 53 14.00 -9.19 -12.44
C PHE A 53 13.74 -10.46 -13.25
N ASP A 54 14.79 -11.07 -13.81
CA ASP A 54 14.68 -12.32 -14.56
C ASP A 54 14.12 -13.45 -13.66
N GLU A 55 14.56 -13.53 -12.40
CA GLU A 55 14.05 -14.47 -11.40
C GLU A 55 12.58 -14.21 -11.03
N ALA A 56 12.20 -12.95 -10.85
CA ALA A 56 10.82 -12.58 -10.54
C ALA A 56 9.86 -12.90 -11.70
N GLU A 57 10.28 -12.70 -12.94
CA GLU A 57 9.50 -13.04 -14.13
C GLU A 57 9.28 -14.55 -14.22
N LEU A 58 10.33 -15.35 -13.99
CA LEU A 58 10.22 -16.79 -13.92
C LEU A 58 9.28 -17.24 -12.79
N PHE A 59 9.44 -16.65 -11.60
CA PHE A 59 8.59 -16.95 -10.44
C PHE A 59 7.10 -16.66 -10.75
N TYR A 60 6.80 -15.50 -11.35
CA TYR A 60 5.44 -15.16 -11.79
C TYR A 60 4.88 -16.20 -12.77
N GLY A 61 5.66 -16.58 -13.79
CA GLY A 61 5.25 -17.57 -14.77
C GLY A 61 4.94 -18.94 -14.16
N VAL A 62 5.76 -19.39 -13.21
CA VAL A 62 5.52 -20.63 -12.46
C VAL A 62 4.24 -20.53 -11.63
N LYS A 63 4.04 -19.43 -10.87
CA LYS A 63 2.83 -19.24 -10.04
C LYS A 63 1.55 -19.09 -10.86
N LEU A 64 1.63 -18.48 -12.04
CA LEU A 64 0.53 -18.43 -12.98
C LEU A 64 0.16 -19.85 -13.47
N SER A 65 1.16 -20.65 -13.85
CA SER A 65 0.95 -22.03 -14.30
C SER A 65 0.36 -22.91 -13.19
N GLU A 66 0.87 -22.80 -11.96
CA GLU A 66 0.31 -23.48 -10.78
C GLU A 66 -1.15 -23.11 -10.56
N GLY A 67 -1.49 -21.83 -10.62
CA GLY A 67 -2.87 -21.34 -10.46
C GLY A 67 -3.81 -21.90 -11.52
N ILE A 68 -3.40 -21.90 -12.79
CA ILE A 68 -4.19 -22.47 -13.89
C ILE A 68 -4.39 -23.97 -13.70
N LYS A 69 -3.33 -24.72 -13.33
CA LYS A 69 -3.42 -26.17 -13.04
C LYS A 69 -4.32 -26.48 -11.85
N ALA A 70 -4.39 -25.58 -10.87
CA ALA A 70 -5.31 -25.66 -9.74
C ALA A 70 -6.77 -25.29 -10.08
N GLY A 71 -7.07 -24.95 -11.34
CA GLY A 71 -8.41 -24.66 -11.82
C GLY A 71 -8.81 -23.18 -11.78
N LEU A 72 -7.88 -22.27 -11.48
CA LEU A 72 -8.17 -20.84 -11.57
C LEU A 72 -8.32 -20.42 -13.03
N LEU A 73 -9.34 -19.61 -13.30
CA LEU A 73 -9.55 -19.03 -14.63
C LEU A 73 -8.60 -17.86 -14.85
N THR A 74 -8.10 -17.75 -16.08
CA THR A 74 -7.44 -16.53 -16.55
C THR A 74 -8.46 -15.43 -16.74
N ARG A 75 -8.02 -14.17 -16.78
CA ARG A 75 -8.90 -13.03 -17.03
C ARG A 75 -9.70 -13.21 -18.34
N ALA A 76 -9.05 -13.73 -19.37
CA ALA A 76 -9.68 -13.99 -20.67
C ALA A 76 -10.74 -15.11 -20.61
N LEU A 77 -10.45 -16.21 -19.91
CA LEU A 77 -11.40 -17.31 -19.75
C LEU A 77 -12.60 -16.92 -18.89
N LEU A 78 -12.36 -16.15 -17.83
CA LEU A 78 -13.43 -15.64 -16.97
C LEU A 78 -14.33 -14.65 -17.72
N ALA A 79 -13.75 -13.73 -18.51
CA ALA A 79 -14.52 -12.83 -19.36
C ALA A 79 -15.37 -13.60 -20.39
N LYS A 80 -14.81 -14.64 -21.02
CA LYS A 80 -15.56 -15.51 -21.94
C LYS A 80 -16.73 -16.21 -21.24
N ARG A 81 -16.54 -16.66 -20.00
CA ARG A 81 -17.60 -17.29 -19.21
C ARG A 81 -18.73 -16.31 -18.92
N PHE A 82 -18.43 -15.13 -18.41
CA PHE A 82 -19.45 -14.10 -18.18
C PHE A 82 -20.21 -13.76 -19.46
N ASN A 83 -19.54 -13.59 -20.59
CA ASN A 83 -20.20 -13.33 -21.86
C ASN A 83 -21.17 -14.45 -22.28
N ASN A 84 -20.85 -15.71 -21.98
CA ASN A 84 -21.76 -16.82 -22.25
C ASN A 84 -22.94 -16.87 -21.27
N ASP A 85 -22.75 -16.36 -20.05
CA ASP A 85 -23.74 -16.34 -18.98
C ASP A 85 -24.60 -15.05 -18.98
N GLY A 86 -24.56 -14.26 -20.06
CA GLY A 86 -25.38 -13.04 -20.21
C GLY A 86 -24.65 -11.72 -19.90
N GLY A 87 -23.34 -11.75 -19.72
CA GLY A 87 -22.51 -10.60 -19.38
C GLY A 87 -22.13 -10.54 -17.91
N VAL A 88 -21.41 -9.49 -17.52
CA VAL A 88 -20.99 -9.27 -16.13
C VAL A 88 -22.05 -8.56 -15.32
N LEU A 89 -22.86 -7.73 -15.98
CA LEU A 89 -23.97 -6.99 -15.41
C LEU A 89 -25.27 -7.58 -15.96
N SER A 90 -26.31 -7.59 -15.14
CA SER A 90 -27.67 -7.80 -15.64
C SER A 90 -28.08 -6.68 -16.61
N ASP A 91 -29.09 -6.92 -17.44
CA ASP A 91 -29.64 -5.91 -18.35
C ASP A 91 -30.09 -4.64 -17.61
N GLU A 92 -30.64 -4.80 -16.40
CA GLU A 92 -31.06 -3.69 -15.53
C GLU A 92 -29.86 -2.89 -15.02
N GLU A 93 -28.82 -3.56 -14.51
CA GLU A 93 -27.58 -2.91 -14.05
C GLU A 93 -26.85 -2.21 -15.20
N GLN A 94 -26.85 -2.80 -16.40
CA GLN A 94 -26.25 -2.19 -17.57
C GLN A 94 -27.00 -0.94 -18.00
N LYS A 95 -28.34 -0.95 -17.91
CA LYS A 95 -29.16 0.24 -18.17
C LYS A 95 -28.89 1.33 -17.13
N GLU A 96 -28.89 0.99 -15.85
CA GLU A 96 -28.61 1.94 -14.76
C GLU A 96 -27.20 2.55 -14.90
N TYR A 97 -26.20 1.73 -15.22
CA TYR A 97 -24.83 2.18 -15.48
C TYR A 97 -24.77 3.18 -16.65
N ASN A 98 -25.44 2.90 -17.75
CA ASN A 98 -25.49 3.79 -18.92
C ASN A 98 -26.20 5.12 -18.60
N GLU A 99 -27.32 5.07 -17.87
CA GLU A 99 -28.05 6.26 -17.43
C GLU A 99 -27.18 7.13 -16.51
N LEU A 100 -26.50 6.51 -15.54
CA LEU A 100 -25.55 7.19 -14.65
C LEU A 100 -24.39 7.83 -15.41
N TYR A 101 -23.87 7.16 -16.44
CA TYR A 101 -22.78 7.70 -17.25
C TYR A 101 -23.23 8.95 -18.03
N ILE A 102 -24.43 8.91 -18.62
CA ILE A 102 -25.03 10.05 -19.32
C ILE A 102 -25.31 11.20 -18.34
N GLU A 103 -25.85 10.89 -17.15
CA GLU A 103 -26.11 11.88 -16.10
C GLU A 103 -24.81 12.57 -15.66
N PHE A 104 -23.77 11.79 -15.36
CA PHE A 104 -22.46 12.31 -14.98
C PHE A 104 -21.86 13.21 -16.08
N PHE A 105 -21.94 12.80 -17.35
CA PHE A 105 -21.47 13.61 -18.47
C PHE A 105 -22.23 14.94 -18.59
N ASN A 106 -23.55 14.91 -18.42
CA ASN A 106 -24.37 16.13 -18.46
C ASN A 106 -24.05 17.08 -17.30
N LEU A 107 -23.90 16.56 -16.08
CA LEU A 107 -23.49 17.33 -14.90
C LEU A 107 -22.10 17.95 -15.09
N GLN A 108 -21.16 17.21 -15.70
CA GLN A 108 -19.83 17.71 -16.02
C GLN A 108 -19.88 18.87 -17.03
N ASN A 109 -20.71 18.75 -18.08
CA ASN A 109 -20.92 19.83 -19.05
C ASN A 109 -21.59 21.05 -18.41
N GLU A 110 -22.55 20.85 -17.53
CA GLU A 110 -23.20 21.93 -16.78
C GLU A 110 -22.21 22.64 -15.87
N PHE A 111 -21.42 21.88 -15.10
CA PHE A 111 -20.36 22.42 -14.25
C PHE A 111 -19.36 23.25 -15.06
N GLN A 112 -18.92 22.76 -16.22
CA GLN A 112 -18.02 23.51 -17.11
C GLN A 112 -18.63 24.84 -17.55
N LYS A 113 -19.91 24.86 -17.96
CA LYS A 113 -20.61 26.08 -18.36
C LYS A 113 -20.73 27.08 -17.21
N LEU A 114 -21.13 26.61 -16.03
CA LEU A 114 -21.25 27.45 -14.83
C LEU A 114 -19.88 27.99 -14.35
N SER A 115 -18.82 27.24 -14.62
CA SER A 115 -17.46 27.60 -14.20
C SER A 115 -16.75 28.60 -15.12
N ILE A 116 -17.36 29.02 -16.23
CA ILE A 116 -16.78 30.01 -17.17
C ILE A 116 -16.58 31.37 -16.50
N LYS A 117 -17.50 31.78 -15.62
CA LYS A 117 -17.36 33.03 -14.86
C LYS A 117 -16.35 32.85 -13.73
N GLU A 118 -15.46 33.82 -13.53
CA GLU A 118 -14.57 33.84 -12.36
C GLU A 118 -15.36 33.84 -11.05
N GLU A 119 -14.84 33.17 -10.03
CA GLU A 119 -15.52 33.00 -8.76
C GLU A 119 -15.81 34.33 -8.02
N SER A 120 -14.95 35.32 -8.24
CA SER A 120 -15.04 36.68 -7.68
C SER A 120 -16.27 37.47 -8.14
N ILE A 121 -16.85 37.11 -9.28
CA ILE A 121 -17.98 37.82 -9.91
C ILE A 121 -19.28 37.01 -9.93
N ARG A 122 -19.30 35.82 -9.31
CA ARG A 122 -20.50 34.96 -9.23
C ARG A 122 -21.47 35.46 -8.16
N THR A 123 -22.76 35.40 -8.44
CA THR A 123 -23.81 35.62 -7.43
C THR A 123 -23.82 34.46 -6.42
N GLU A 124 -24.41 34.66 -5.24
CA GLU A 124 -24.58 33.57 -4.26
C GLU A 124 -25.43 32.43 -4.81
N GLU A 125 -26.46 32.73 -5.60
CA GLU A 125 -27.28 31.72 -6.29
C GLU A 125 -26.46 30.89 -7.29
N GLU A 126 -25.55 31.53 -8.04
CA GLU A 126 -24.63 30.82 -8.95
C GLU A 126 -23.66 29.92 -8.18
N LYS A 127 -23.15 30.37 -7.02
CA LYS A 127 -22.28 29.57 -6.16
C LYS A 127 -23.02 28.35 -5.58
N ASP A 128 -24.25 28.53 -5.14
CA ASP A 128 -25.06 27.44 -4.59
C ASP A 128 -25.46 26.43 -5.68
N ASN A 129 -25.76 26.90 -6.89
CA ASN A 129 -26.01 26.00 -8.01
C ASN A 129 -24.76 25.17 -8.38
N ILE A 130 -23.58 25.79 -8.42
CA ILE A 130 -22.31 25.08 -8.65
C ILE A 130 -22.06 24.03 -7.58
N LYS A 131 -22.27 24.35 -6.30
CA LYS A 131 -22.14 23.37 -5.21
C LYS A 131 -23.08 22.17 -5.40
N SER A 132 -24.34 22.42 -5.74
CA SER A 132 -25.35 21.39 -6.01
C SER A 132 -24.94 20.49 -7.19
N VAL A 133 -24.45 21.07 -8.29
CA VAL A 133 -23.97 20.31 -9.45
C VAL A 133 -22.74 19.46 -9.09
N ILE A 134 -21.79 20.01 -8.31
CA ILE A 134 -20.62 19.26 -7.82
C ILE A 134 -21.06 18.07 -6.95
N GLU A 135 -22.00 18.29 -6.04
CA GLU A 135 -22.50 17.23 -5.15
C GLU A 135 -23.16 16.09 -5.93
N LYS A 136 -24.02 16.42 -6.90
CA LYS A 136 -24.63 15.43 -7.80
C LYS A 136 -23.59 14.71 -8.65
N MET A 137 -22.61 15.44 -9.18
CA MET A 137 -21.52 14.88 -9.98
C MET A 137 -20.69 13.88 -9.17
N ASN A 138 -20.37 14.22 -7.92
CA ASN A 138 -19.66 13.31 -7.01
C ASN A 138 -20.51 12.07 -6.68
N ASN A 139 -21.81 12.23 -6.43
CA ASN A 139 -22.71 11.08 -6.20
C ASN A 139 -22.77 10.14 -7.40
N ALA A 140 -22.98 10.67 -8.61
CA ALA A 140 -23.00 9.88 -9.84
C ALA A 140 -21.65 9.18 -10.07
N ARG A 141 -20.53 9.87 -9.82
CA ARG A 141 -19.18 9.28 -9.87
C ARG A 141 -19.01 8.13 -8.89
N ASP A 142 -19.41 8.31 -7.64
CA ASP A 142 -19.28 7.28 -6.60
C ASP A 142 -20.10 6.04 -6.96
N ARG A 143 -21.29 6.21 -7.56
CA ARG A 143 -22.12 5.10 -8.05
C ARG A 143 -21.47 4.38 -9.23
N LEU A 144 -20.95 5.12 -10.22
CA LEU A 144 -20.19 4.52 -11.34
C LEU A 144 -18.99 3.73 -10.83
N GLN A 145 -18.23 4.30 -9.89
CA GLN A 145 -17.08 3.63 -9.29
C GLN A 145 -17.48 2.34 -8.56
N LYS A 146 -18.66 2.28 -7.93
CA LYS A 146 -19.16 1.03 -7.31
C LYS A 146 -19.39 -0.07 -8.35
N TYR A 147 -19.96 0.25 -9.51
CA TYR A 147 -20.12 -0.72 -10.60
C TYR A 147 -18.77 -1.20 -11.14
N GLU A 148 -17.83 -0.27 -11.36
CA GLU A 148 -16.48 -0.61 -11.83
C GLU A 148 -15.73 -1.47 -10.80
N MET A 149 -15.86 -1.16 -9.50
CA MET A 149 -15.27 -1.95 -8.42
C MET A 149 -15.90 -3.34 -8.34
N ALA A 150 -17.23 -3.46 -8.44
CA ALA A 150 -17.91 -4.76 -8.47
C ALA A 150 -17.40 -5.60 -9.65
N GLN A 151 -17.28 -4.98 -10.84
CA GLN A 151 -16.73 -5.63 -12.02
C GLN A 151 -15.25 -6.04 -11.81
N ALA A 152 -14.43 -5.17 -11.23
CA ALA A 152 -13.02 -5.45 -10.96
C ALA A 152 -12.84 -6.61 -9.97
N ASN A 153 -13.66 -6.66 -8.91
CA ASN A 153 -13.64 -7.71 -7.89
C ASN A 153 -13.88 -9.09 -8.47
N LEU A 154 -14.71 -9.21 -9.52
CA LEU A 154 -14.93 -10.49 -10.21
C LEU A 154 -13.63 -11.06 -10.80
N PHE A 155 -12.73 -10.18 -11.27
CA PHE A 155 -11.44 -10.59 -11.80
C PHE A 155 -10.35 -10.71 -10.73
N GLU A 156 -10.61 -10.37 -9.47
CA GLU A 156 -9.62 -10.43 -8.39
C GLU A 156 -9.11 -11.86 -8.15
N GLN A 157 -9.97 -12.85 -8.36
CA GLN A 157 -9.64 -14.26 -8.14
C GLN A 157 -8.96 -14.96 -9.33
N THR A 158 -8.62 -14.23 -10.39
CA THR A 158 -7.99 -14.87 -11.56
C THR A 158 -6.59 -15.41 -11.24
N ALA A 159 -6.15 -16.36 -12.06
CA ALA A 159 -4.82 -16.94 -11.96
C ALA A 159 -3.71 -15.87 -12.01
N GLU A 160 -3.86 -14.85 -12.87
CA GLU A 160 -2.91 -13.74 -13.00
C GLU A 160 -2.83 -12.91 -11.72
N ASN A 161 -3.97 -12.58 -11.12
CA ASN A 161 -3.99 -11.77 -9.90
C ASN A 161 -3.40 -12.54 -8.71
N ARG A 162 -3.68 -13.85 -8.60
CA ARG A 162 -3.05 -14.70 -7.59
C ARG A 162 -1.53 -14.80 -7.79
N ALA A 163 -1.06 -14.98 -9.02
CA ALA A 163 0.37 -15.01 -9.35
C ALA A 163 1.05 -13.67 -9.06
N ARG A 164 0.39 -12.56 -9.42
CA ARG A 164 0.84 -11.20 -9.14
C ARG A 164 1.04 -10.97 -7.64
N ASN A 165 0.05 -11.30 -6.81
CA ASN A 165 0.13 -11.10 -5.36
C ASN A 165 1.26 -11.93 -4.73
N LYS A 166 1.45 -13.18 -5.20
CA LYS A 166 2.60 -14.00 -4.78
C LYS A 166 3.93 -13.38 -5.22
N THR A 167 3.99 -12.75 -6.38
CA THR A 167 5.19 -12.09 -6.91
C THR A 167 5.51 -10.81 -6.14
N ILE A 168 4.50 -10.04 -5.73
CA ILE A 168 4.68 -8.90 -4.81
C ILE A 168 5.31 -9.39 -3.50
N MET A 169 4.76 -10.47 -2.92
CA MET A 169 5.35 -11.06 -1.72
C MET A 169 6.80 -11.50 -1.95
N TRP A 170 7.09 -12.16 -3.08
CA TRP A 170 8.46 -12.51 -3.45
C TRP A 170 9.38 -11.28 -3.47
N TRP A 171 8.95 -10.17 -4.05
CA TRP A 171 9.71 -8.91 -4.01
C TRP A 171 9.92 -8.38 -2.59
N VAL A 172 8.89 -8.44 -1.73
CA VAL A 172 9.03 -8.05 -0.33
C VAL A 172 10.12 -8.87 0.35
N LEU A 173 10.10 -10.19 0.17
CA LEU A 173 11.10 -11.10 0.74
C LEU A 173 12.52 -10.84 0.23
N GLN A 174 12.68 -10.41 -1.02
CA GLN A 174 14.00 -10.18 -1.63
C GLN A 174 14.56 -8.78 -1.42
N LEU A 175 13.70 -7.77 -1.24
CA LEU A 175 14.12 -6.37 -1.22
C LEU A 175 14.13 -5.74 0.17
N SER A 176 13.49 -6.36 1.16
CA SER A 176 13.39 -5.80 2.51
C SER A 176 14.69 -5.89 3.29
N LEU A 177 15.18 -4.74 3.76
CA LEU A 177 16.38 -4.63 4.57
C LEU A 177 16.08 -3.95 5.91
N ILE A 178 16.77 -4.40 6.95
CA ILE A 178 16.75 -3.81 8.29
C ILE A 178 18.19 -3.53 8.75
N GLN A 179 18.39 -2.40 9.40
CA GLN A 179 19.68 -2.06 9.99
C GLN A 179 19.84 -2.79 11.33
N GLY A 180 20.91 -3.58 11.45
CA GLY A 180 21.30 -4.21 12.72
C GLY A 180 22.07 -3.26 13.63
N ASP A 181 22.40 -3.73 14.84
CA ASP A 181 23.15 -2.95 15.85
C ASP A 181 24.55 -2.52 15.35
N ASP A 182 25.12 -3.26 14.40
CA ASP A 182 26.39 -2.95 13.72
C ASP A 182 26.27 -1.81 12.68
N LYS A 183 25.11 -1.15 12.60
CA LYS A 183 24.74 -0.11 11.63
C LYS A 183 24.81 -0.57 10.18
N LYS A 184 24.85 -1.88 9.91
CA LYS A 184 24.81 -2.44 8.55
C LYS A 184 23.41 -2.94 8.23
N PHE A 185 23.00 -2.76 6.98
CA PHE A 185 21.77 -3.35 6.47
C PHE A 185 21.95 -4.85 6.25
N LYS A 186 20.96 -5.63 6.69
CA LYS A 186 20.82 -7.07 6.49
C LYS A 186 19.44 -7.36 5.92
N GLU A 187 19.29 -8.50 5.25
CA GLU A 187 17.99 -8.93 4.74
C GLU A 187 17.04 -9.22 5.90
N LEU A 188 15.83 -8.63 5.88
CA LEU A 188 14.85 -8.76 6.97
C LEU A 188 14.41 -10.23 7.16
N PHE A 189 14.35 -10.99 6.06
CA PHE A 189 13.89 -12.38 6.05
C PHE A 189 15.03 -13.40 6.04
N ASN A 190 16.25 -12.98 6.38
CA ASN A 190 17.49 -13.75 6.27
C ASN A 190 17.82 -14.15 4.82
N GLU A 191 19.01 -14.73 4.63
CA GLU A 191 19.40 -15.35 3.36
C GLU A 191 18.78 -16.75 3.24
N GLY A 192 18.52 -17.20 2.02
CA GLY A 192 17.98 -18.54 1.76
C GLY A 192 17.05 -18.61 0.56
N SER A 193 16.45 -19.79 0.39
CA SER A 193 15.40 -20.08 -0.58
C SER A 193 14.13 -19.25 -0.31
N TYR A 194 13.25 -19.18 -1.30
CA TYR A 194 11.95 -18.51 -1.16
C TYR A 194 11.14 -19.11 0.01
N GLU A 195 11.17 -20.43 0.15
CA GLU A 195 10.45 -21.17 1.18
C GLU A 195 10.98 -20.87 2.59
N GLU A 196 12.30 -20.72 2.75
CA GLU A 196 12.91 -20.33 4.04
C GLU A 196 12.56 -18.89 4.40
N LYS A 197 12.62 -17.97 3.44
CA LYS A 197 12.21 -16.57 3.65
C LYS A 197 10.73 -16.46 3.99
N LEU A 198 9.88 -17.29 3.38
CA LEU A 198 8.45 -17.32 3.66
C LEU A 198 8.17 -17.81 5.10
N LYS A 199 8.90 -18.83 5.58
CA LYS A 199 8.81 -19.24 6.99
C LYS A 199 9.19 -18.09 7.93
N ARG A 200 10.26 -17.35 7.62
CA ARG A 200 10.66 -16.18 8.42
C ARG A 200 9.58 -15.09 8.41
N TYR A 201 8.90 -14.90 7.27
CA TYR A 201 7.75 -14.01 7.19
C TYR A 201 6.61 -14.47 8.11
N ASP A 202 6.25 -15.76 8.09
CA ASP A 202 5.20 -16.31 8.94
C ASP A 202 5.56 -16.15 10.43
N GLU A 203 6.82 -16.40 10.81
CA GLU A 203 7.32 -16.14 12.17
C GLU A 203 7.17 -14.68 12.60
N ILE A 204 7.43 -13.71 11.70
CA ILE A 204 7.26 -12.29 12.00
C ILE A 204 5.78 -11.94 12.21
N GLU A 205 4.90 -12.42 11.34
CA GLU A 205 3.44 -12.24 11.42
C GLU A 205 2.85 -12.86 12.71
N GLU A 206 3.39 -13.98 13.16
CA GLU A 206 2.96 -14.66 14.37
C GLU A 206 3.64 -14.14 15.65
N SER A 207 4.74 -13.38 15.54
CA SER A 207 5.48 -12.87 16.71
C SER A 207 4.74 -11.78 17.48
N ASP A 208 5.02 -11.64 18.78
CA ASP A 208 4.58 -10.47 19.56
C ASP A 208 5.44 -9.21 19.31
N SER A 209 6.40 -9.28 18.38
CA SER A 209 7.31 -8.18 18.08
C SER A 209 6.62 -7.09 17.28
N ASN A 210 6.21 -6.01 17.95
CA ASN A 210 5.61 -4.85 17.29
C ASN A 210 6.52 -4.21 16.24
N LEU A 211 7.85 -4.29 16.41
CA LEU A 211 8.80 -3.66 15.50
C LEU A 211 8.87 -4.38 14.14
N GLU A 212 9.07 -5.70 14.15
CA GLU A 212 9.23 -6.46 12.91
C GLU A 212 7.92 -6.48 12.11
N LYS A 213 6.78 -6.54 12.80
CA LYS A 213 5.45 -6.38 12.19
C LYS A 213 5.26 -5.01 11.56
N LEU A 214 5.62 -3.94 12.26
CA LEU A 214 5.55 -2.58 11.71
C LEU A 214 6.47 -2.43 10.49
N ALA A 215 7.69 -2.97 10.57
CA ALA A 215 8.62 -2.98 9.45
C ALA A 215 8.02 -3.70 8.23
N LEU A 216 7.49 -4.90 8.44
CA LEU A 216 6.84 -5.72 7.43
C LEU A 216 5.68 -4.97 6.78
N GLN A 217 4.78 -4.36 7.57
CA GLN A 217 3.63 -3.62 7.04
C GLN A 217 4.05 -2.44 6.15
N LYS A 218 5.02 -1.61 6.60
CA LYS A 218 5.49 -0.45 5.83
C LYS A 218 6.21 -0.92 4.56
N LEU A 219 7.05 -1.96 4.64
CA LEU A 219 7.78 -2.50 3.48
C LEU A 219 6.84 -3.15 2.46
N LEU A 220 5.86 -3.94 2.92
CA LEU A 220 4.82 -4.53 2.07
C LEU A 220 4.07 -3.45 1.29
N TYR A 221 3.65 -2.38 1.97
CA TYR A 221 2.96 -1.25 1.36
C TYR A 221 3.82 -0.58 0.28
N LEU A 222 5.04 -0.14 0.62
CA LEU A 222 5.91 0.58 -0.31
C LEU A 222 6.32 -0.28 -1.51
N ILE A 223 6.69 -1.55 -1.29
CA ILE A 223 7.11 -2.46 -2.36
C ILE A 223 5.92 -2.81 -3.27
N SER A 224 4.71 -2.92 -2.72
CA SER A 224 3.50 -3.12 -3.54
C SER A 224 3.27 -1.96 -4.50
N PHE A 225 3.37 -0.70 -4.01
CA PHE A 225 3.23 0.50 -4.84
C PHE A 225 4.34 0.62 -5.88
N TRP A 226 5.58 0.28 -5.51
CA TRP A 226 6.69 0.21 -6.45
C TRP A 226 6.44 -0.79 -7.56
N TYR A 227 6.04 -2.02 -7.21
CA TYR A 227 5.84 -3.10 -8.17
C TYR A 227 4.75 -2.79 -9.21
N ILE A 228 3.68 -2.09 -8.80
CA ILE A 228 2.62 -1.65 -9.73
C ILE A 228 2.93 -0.32 -10.45
N GLY A 229 4.16 0.19 -10.33
CA GLY A 229 4.63 1.39 -11.03
C GLY A 229 4.09 2.71 -10.49
N ARG A 230 3.62 2.74 -9.23
CA ARG A 230 3.09 3.96 -8.58
C ARG A 230 4.11 4.69 -7.71
N ALA A 231 5.30 4.12 -7.50
CA ALA A 231 6.41 4.77 -6.82
C ALA A 231 7.75 4.31 -7.41
N ALA A 232 8.61 5.25 -7.76
CA ALA A 232 9.95 4.97 -8.28
C ALA A 232 11.02 5.95 -7.77
N SER A 233 10.62 7.05 -7.14
CA SER A 233 11.49 8.10 -6.60
C SER A 233 11.36 8.22 -5.08
N GLN A 234 12.39 8.82 -4.46
CA GLN A 234 12.43 9.11 -3.02
C GLN A 234 11.17 9.88 -2.58
N ASP A 235 10.83 10.97 -3.27
CA ASP A 235 9.68 11.83 -2.97
C ASP A 235 8.34 11.08 -3.01
N GLU A 236 8.19 10.12 -3.93
CA GLU A 236 6.97 9.29 -4.03
C GLU A 236 6.86 8.33 -2.84
N PHE A 237 7.96 7.69 -2.44
CA PHE A 237 7.98 6.83 -1.25
C PHE A 237 7.72 7.63 0.03
N GLU A 238 8.28 8.83 0.16
CA GLU A 238 8.05 9.71 1.31
C GLU A 238 6.57 10.14 1.41
N LYS A 239 5.93 10.49 0.28
CA LYS A 239 4.50 10.81 0.24
C LYS A 239 3.64 9.62 0.70
N LEU A 240 3.98 8.42 0.24
CA LEU A 240 3.27 7.19 0.62
C LEU A 240 3.40 6.92 2.13
N LEU A 241 4.59 7.05 2.71
CA LEU A 241 4.79 6.92 4.16
C LEU A 241 3.99 7.95 4.96
N GLY A 242 3.96 9.20 4.47
CA GLY A 242 3.20 10.28 5.11
C GLY A 242 1.69 10.04 5.13
N MET A 243 1.15 9.31 4.17
CA MET A 243 -0.27 8.90 4.17
C MET A 243 -0.53 7.86 5.26
N THR A 244 0.34 6.85 5.41
CA THR A 244 0.15 5.80 6.42
C THR A 244 0.24 6.36 7.85
N GLN A 245 1.11 7.35 8.10
CA GLN A 245 1.22 7.97 9.44
C GLN A 245 0.00 8.84 9.81
N LYS A 246 -0.74 9.36 8.84
CA LYS A 246 -1.98 10.12 9.09
C LYS A 246 -3.13 9.20 9.48
N GLU A 247 -3.22 8.02 8.88
CA GLU A 247 -4.25 7.01 9.19
C GLU A 247 -4.07 6.38 10.58
N ASP A 248 -2.83 6.22 11.04
CA ASP A 248 -2.54 5.72 12.40
C ASP A 248 -3.01 6.71 13.48
N LYS A 249 -3.01 8.03 13.20
CA LYS A 249 -3.46 9.08 14.14
C LYS A 249 -4.97 9.31 14.18
N THR A 250 -5.73 8.84 13.20
CA THR A 250 -7.20 8.98 13.17
C THR A 250 -7.93 7.80 13.81
N LYS A 251 -7.19 6.75 14.22
CA LYS A 251 -7.73 5.56 14.88
C LYS A 251 -7.50 5.51 16.39
N GLU A 252 -6.76 6.49 16.94
CA GLU A 252 -6.65 6.79 18.38
C GLU A 252 -7.64 7.90 18.76
#